data_AF-A0A3P3EU23-F1
#
_entry.id   AF-A0A3P3EU23-F1
#
_cell.length_a   1.000
_cell.length_b   1.000
_cell.length_c   1.000
_cell.angle_alpha   90.00
_cell.angle_beta   90.00
_cell.angle_gamma   90.00
#
_symmetry.space_group_name_H-M   'P 1'
#
loop_
_entity.id
_entity.type
_entity.pdbx_description
1 polymer ?
#
loop_
_entity_poly.entity_id
_entity_poly.type
_entity_poly.pdbx_seq_one_letter_code
_entity_poly.pdbx_strand_id
1 'polypeptide(L)'
;MQTTNRYEGRPLLRLVDCLVLDAIDQLDDAKRAKLEALEPTLAQTFNASGTWQEMVGTQMGFADDVQDQIRQFWRSYLDRAEEQQQRADPQEFVIEFVALNFPDLAPPQR
;
A
#
# COMPACT_ATOMS: atom_id res chain seq x y z
N MET A 1 3.53 11.86 -14.81
CA MET A 1 3.80 10.53 -15.42
C MET A 1 5.17 10.05 -14.98
N GLN A 2 5.31 9.46 -13.78
CA GLN A 2 6.61 8.93 -13.27
C GLN A 2 6.47 7.65 -12.42
N THR A 3 5.36 6.91 -12.55
CA THR A 3 5.16 5.66 -11.79
C THR A 3 5.74 4.42 -12.50
N THR A 4 6.18 4.55 -13.77
CA THR A 4 6.51 3.40 -14.62
C THR A 4 7.76 2.63 -14.18
N ASN A 5 8.75 3.27 -13.55
CA ASN A 5 10.02 2.63 -13.17
C ASN A 5 9.99 2.01 -11.75
N ARG A 6 9.18 2.57 -10.82
CA ARG A 6 9.02 2.08 -9.43
C ARG A 6 8.67 0.59 -9.33
N TYR A 7 7.86 0.11 -10.27
CA TYR A 7 7.28 -1.24 -10.22
C TYR A 7 8.04 -2.27 -11.06
N GLU A 8 9.10 -1.88 -11.77
CA GLU A 8 9.87 -2.81 -12.59
C GLU A 8 10.59 -3.82 -11.69
N GLY A 9 10.21 -5.09 -11.81
CA GLY A 9 10.77 -6.19 -11.01
C GLY A 9 10.30 -6.27 -9.56
N ARG A 10 9.37 -5.39 -9.11
CA ARG A 10 8.89 -5.35 -7.71
C ARG A 10 7.36 -5.53 -7.63
N PRO A 11 6.82 -6.73 -7.92
CA PRO A 11 5.38 -7.00 -7.85
C PRO A 11 4.83 -6.80 -6.42
N LEU A 12 5.64 -7.09 -5.41
CA LEU A 12 5.32 -6.90 -4.00
C LEU A 12 5.04 -5.43 -3.63
N LEU A 13 5.83 -4.51 -4.16
CA LEU A 13 5.65 -3.08 -3.91
C LEU A 13 4.28 -2.57 -4.39
N ARG A 14 3.85 -3.04 -5.56
CA ARG A 14 2.51 -2.73 -6.09
C ARG A 14 1.40 -3.26 -5.18
N LEU A 15 1.58 -4.45 -4.61
CA LEU A 15 0.61 -5.04 -3.68
C LEU A 15 0.52 -4.24 -2.37
N VAL A 16 1.65 -3.78 -1.85
CA VAL A 16 1.68 -2.90 -0.67
C VAL A 16 1.00 -1.57 -0.97
N ASP A 17 1.26 -0.96 -2.14
CA ASP A 17 0.56 0.27 -2.54
C ASP A 17 -0.95 0.09 -2.58
N CYS A 18 -1.41 -1.03 -3.14
CA CYS A 18 -2.82 -1.38 -3.12
C CYS A 18 -3.35 -1.59 -1.69
N LEU A 19 -2.59 -2.23 -0.79
CA LEU A 19 -2.97 -2.44 0.61
C LEU A 19 -3.15 -1.12 1.35
N VAL A 20 -2.23 -0.18 1.17
CA VAL A 20 -2.28 1.13 1.80
C VAL A 20 -3.46 1.94 1.24
N LEU A 21 -3.68 1.91 -0.08
CA LEU A 21 -4.84 2.57 -0.70
C LEU A 21 -6.18 1.95 -0.27
N ASP A 22 -6.26 0.63 -0.11
CA ASP A 22 -7.45 -0.08 0.38
C ASP A 22 -7.77 0.35 1.81
N ALA A 23 -6.74 0.42 2.67
CA ALA A 23 -6.90 0.82 4.07
C ALA A 23 -7.47 2.24 4.23
N ILE A 24 -7.17 3.15 3.31
CA ILE A 24 -7.65 4.55 3.32
C ILE A 24 -8.88 4.78 2.43
N ASP A 25 -9.50 3.72 1.90
CA ASP A 25 -10.67 3.79 0.99
C ASP A 25 -10.37 4.62 -0.28
N GLN A 26 -9.14 4.55 -0.79
CA GLN A 26 -8.70 5.21 -2.02
C GLN A 26 -8.35 4.20 -3.12
N LEU A 27 -8.64 2.92 -2.91
CA LEU A 27 -8.48 1.88 -3.92
C LEU A 27 -9.75 1.77 -4.77
N ASP A 28 -9.62 1.93 -6.09
CA ASP A 28 -10.73 1.73 -7.01
C ASP A 28 -11.30 0.30 -6.92
N ASP A 29 -12.63 0.15 -6.94
CA ASP A 29 -13.32 -1.16 -6.95
C ASP A 29 -12.81 -2.08 -8.07
N ALA A 30 -12.52 -1.53 -9.25
CA ALA A 30 -11.99 -2.29 -10.37
C ALA A 30 -10.59 -2.87 -10.12
N LYS A 31 -9.77 -2.22 -9.26
CA LYS A 31 -8.47 -2.76 -8.84
C LYS A 31 -8.65 -3.79 -7.74
N ARG A 32 -9.53 -3.52 -6.78
CA ARG A 32 -9.89 -4.46 -5.70
C ARG A 32 -10.38 -5.79 -6.27
N ALA A 33 -11.34 -5.77 -7.19
CA ALA A 33 -11.87 -6.97 -7.83
C ALA A 33 -10.80 -7.77 -8.60
N LYS A 34 -9.80 -7.09 -9.18
CA LYS A 34 -8.65 -7.76 -9.82
C LYS A 34 -7.74 -8.44 -8.81
N LEU A 35 -7.50 -7.82 -7.65
CA LEU A 35 -6.69 -8.41 -6.58
C LEU A 35 -7.40 -9.61 -5.96
N GLU A 36 -8.71 -9.51 -5.73
CA GLU A 36 -9.55 -10.62 -5.27
C GLU A 36 -9.51 -11.80 -6.26
N ALA A 37 -9.61 -11.53 -7.57
CA ALA A 37 -9.45 -12.57 -8.59
C ALA A 37 -8.03 -13.21 -8.60
N LEU A 38 -7.02 -12.50 -8.10
CA LEU A 38 -5.64 -12.98 -8.00
C LEU A 38 -5.33 -13.65 -6.64
N GLU A 39 -6.22 -13.56 -5.64
CA GLU A 39 -6.08 -14.24 -4.34
C GLU A 39 -5.61 -15.69 -4.44
N PRO A 40 -6.20 -16.58 -5.26
CA PRO A 40 -5.75 -17.97 -5.36
C PRO A 40 -4.32 -18.09 -5.93
N THR A 41 -3.88 -17.14 -6.74
CA THR A 41 -2.51 -17.10 -7.26
C THR A 41 -1.55 -16.60 -6.18
N LEU A 42 -1.95 -15.57 -5.44
CA LEU A 42 -1.16 -14.99 -4.34
C LEU A 42 -1.02 -15.99 -3.18
N ALA A 43 -2.09 -16.71 -2.84
CA ALA A 43 -2.10 -17.76 -1.82
C ALA A 43 -1.07 -18.85 -2.15
N GLN A 44 -1.02 -19.30 -3.40
CA GLN A 44 -0.04 -20.28 -3.86
C GLN A 44 1.38 -19.70 -3.91
N THR A 45 1.55 -18.45 -4.34
CA THR A 45 2.85 -17.79 -4.48
C THR A 45 3.49 -17.51 -3.11
N PHE A 46 2.70 -17.02 -2.16
CA PHE A 46 3.16 -16.68 -0.81
C PHE A 46 3.02 -17.84 0.17
N ASN A 47 2.47 -18.97 -0.27
CA ASN A 47 2.14 -20.11 0.58
C ASN A 47 1.35 -19.68 1.83
N ALA A 48 0.41 -18.76 1.62
CA ALA A 48 -0.41 -18.11 2.63
C ALA A 48 -1.90 -18.37 2.35
N SER A 49 -2.77 -18.06 3.30
CA SER A 49 -4.21 -18.24 3.18
C SER A 49 -4.91 -17.06 3.84
N GLY A 50 -6.14 -16.76 3.40
CA GLY A 50 -6.87 -15.58 3.84
C GLY A 50 -7.17 -14.67 2.67
N THR A 51 -7.38 -13.39 2.96
CA THR A 51 -7.55 -12.34 1.95
C THR A 51 -6.20 -11.90 1.37
N TRP A 52 -6.18 -11.32 0.17
CA TRP A 52 -4.92 -10.78 -0.38
C TRP A 52 -4.26 -9.76 0.56
N GLN A 53 -5.04 -9.01 1.35
CA GLN A 53 -4.50 -8.09 2.35
C GLN A 53 -3.71 -8.82 3.43
N GLU A 54 -4.26 -9.89 3.99
CA GLU A 54 -3.58 -10.71 5.02
C GLU A 54 -2.32 -11.37 4.46
N MET A 55 -2.37 -11.87 3.22
CA MET A 55 -1.20 -12.48 2.57
C MET A 55 -0.08 -11.47 2.38
N VAL A 56 -0.39 -10.28 1.89
CA VAL A 56 0.58 -9.20 1.69
C VAL A 56 1.11 -8.70 3.03
N GLY A 57 0.24 -8.55 4.03
CA GLY A 57 0.62 -8.19 5.38
C GLY A 57 1.61 -9.20 5.99
N THR A 58 1.27 -10.48 5.93
CA THR A 58 2.13 -11.57 6.41
C THR A 58 3.48 -11.58 5.70
N GLN A 59 3.48 -11.46 4.37
CA GLN A 59 4.70 -11.47 3.57
C GLN A 59 5.62 -10.28 3.87
N MET A 60 5.04 -9.13 4.22
CA MET A 60 5.77 -7.95 4.66
C MET A 60 6.16 -7.98 6.15
N GLY A 61 5.67 -8.96 6.92
CA GLY A 61 5.84 -9.00 8.36
C GLY A 61 5.07 -7.89 9.09
N PHE A 62 3.99 -7.39 8.49
CA PHE A 62 3.10 -6.44 9.12
C PHE A 62 2.31 -7.05 10.26
N ALA A 63 2.05 -6.24 11.29
CA ALA A 63 1.10 -6.60 12.33
C ALA A 63 -0.33 -6.65 11.76
N ASP A 64 -1.19 -7.45 12.39
CA ASP A 64 -2.62 -7.54 12.05
C ASP A 64 -3.32 -6.17 12.06
N ASP A 65 -2.85 -5.27 12.92
CA ASP A 65 -3.35 -3.91 13.09
C ASP A 65 -2.78 -2.90 12.05
N VAL A 66 -1.99 -3.34 11.06
CA VAL A 66 -1.43 -2.43 10.04
C VAL A 66 -2.53 -1.67 9.29
N GLN A 67 -3.66 -2.35 9.07
CA GLN A 67 -4.97 -1.81 8.66
C GLN A 67 -5.27 -0.48 9.33
N ASP A 68 -5.29 -0.55 10.65
CA ASP A 68 -5.72 0.53 11.53
C ASP A 68 -4.66 1.60 11.67
N GLN A 69 -3.39 1.20 11.80
CA GLN A 69 -2.27 2.12 11.81
C GLN A 69 -2.25 2.99 10.55
N ILE A 70 -2.41 2.41 9.36
CA ILE A 70 -2.46 3.17 8.10
C ILE A 70 -3.59 4.21 8.15
N ARG A 71 -4.78 3.83 8.64
CA ARG A 71 -5.92 4.76 8.78
C ARG A 71 -5.62 5.89 9.77
N GLN A 72 -4.93 5.60 10.87
CA GLN A 72 -4.52 6.62 11.84
C GLN A 72 -3.50 7.59 11.23
N PHE A 73 -2.48 7.07 10.56
CA PHE A 73 -1.49 7.89 9.85
C PHE A 73 -2.13 8.76 8.77
N TRP A 74 -3.08 8.22 8.01
CA TRP A 74 -3.82 8.97 7.00
C TRP A 74 -4.63 10.13 7.58
N ARG A 75 -5.30 9.91 8.72
CA ARG A 75 -6.02 10.99 9.43
C ARG A 75 -5.08 12.11 9.86
N SER A 76 -3.92 11.78 10.44
CA SER A 76 -2.91 12.78 10.80
C SER A 76 -2.30 13.48 9.58
N TYR A 77 -2.16 12.77 8.47
CA TYR A 77 -1.70 13.34 7.20
C TYR A 77 -2.70 14.33 6.62
N LEU A 78 -4.00 14.01 6.68
CA LEU A 78 -5.09 14.91 6.27
C LEU A 78 -5.08 16.19 7.12
N ASP A 79 -5.05 16.06 8.44
CA ASP A 79 -5.03 17.19 9.38
C ASP A 79 -3.84 18.13 9.07
N ARG A 80 -2.64 17.56 8.92
CA ARG A 80 -1.43 18.31 8.56
C ARG A 80 -1.48 18.95 7.17
N ALA A 81 -2.16 18.33 6.20
CA ALA A 81 -2.36 18.90 4.88
C ALA A 81 -3.33 20.08 4.92
N GLU A 82 -4.41 19.97 5.69
CA GLU A 82 -5.36 21.06 5.94
C GLU A 82 -4.69 22.25 6.63
N GLU A 83 -3.87 22.01 7.66
CA GLU A 83 -3.09 23.06 8.34
C GLU A 83 -2.15 23.82 7.39
N GLN A 84 -1.59 23.12 6.40
CA GLN A 84 -0.70 23.69 5.39
C GLN A 84 -1.44 24.25 4.17
N GLN A 85 -2.78 24.25 4.17
CA GLN A 85 -3.61 24.59 3.01
C GLN A 85 -3.24 23.81 1.73
N GLN A 86 -2.72 22.60 1.90
CA GLN A 86 -2.30 21.70 0.83
C GLN A 86 -3.38 20.63 0.63
N ARG A 87 -3.57 20.16 -0.60
CA ARG A 87 -4.41 18.96 -0.81
C ARG A 87 -3.64 17.73 -0.39
N ALA A 88 -4.23 16.94 0.51
CA ALA A 88 -3.73 15.61 0.80
C ALA A 88 -3.83 14.74 -0.45
N ASP A 89 -2.67 14.31 -0.94
CA ASP A 89 -2.59 13.37 -2.05
C ASP A 89 -2.38 11.94 -1.50
N PRO A 90 -3.30 11.00 -1.79
CA PRO A 90 -3.21 9.64 -1.29
C PRO A 90 -2.06 8.85 -1.94
N GLN A 91 -1.65 9.17 -3.18
CA GLN A 91 -0.47 8.55 -3.79
C GLN A 91 0.80 8.99 -3.07
N GLU A 92 0.92 10.27 -2.73
CA GLU A 92 2.06 10.79 -1.97
C GLU A 92 2.15 10.15 -0.59
N PHE A 93 1.02 10.06 0.12
CA PHE A 93 0.97 9.35 1.41
C PHE A 93 1.49 7.91 1.30
N VAL A 94 1.06 7.18 0.27
CA VAL A 94 1.50 5.80 0.01
C VAL A 94 3.01 5.75 -0.27
N ILE A 95 3.54 6.68 -1.08
CA ILE A 95 4.97 6.79 -1.38
C ILE A 95 5.76 6.99 -0.09
N GLU A 96 5.38 7.97 0.73
CA GLU A 96 6.04 8.31 1.99
C GLU A 96 5.94 7.19 3.02
N PHE A 97 4.75 6.58 3.16
CA PHE A 97 4.54 5.46 4.08
C PHE A 97 5.43 4.28 3.72
N VAL A 98 5.49 3.91 2.44
CA VAL A 98 6.35 2.83 1.98
C VAL A 98 7.82 3.19 2.12
N ALA A 99 8.23 4.42 1.82
CA ALA A 99 9.61 4.86 1.98
C ALA A 99 10.08 4.80 3.44
N LEU A 100 9.20 5.16 4.38
CA LEU A 100 9.48 5.16 5.81
C LEU A 100 9.56 3.74 6.39
N ASN A 101 8.63 2.85 6.01
CA ASN A 101 8.53 1.49 6.56
C ASN A 101 9.39 0.48 5.80
N PHE A 102 9.62 0.70 4.50
CA PHE A 102 10.37 -0.19 3.62
C PHE A 102 11.39 0.56 2.76
N PRO A 103 12.44 1.13 3.39
CA PRO A 103 13.47 1.86 2.67
C PRO A 103 14.22 0.99 1.64
N ASP A 104 14.25 -0.33 1.82
CA ASP A 104 14.85 -1.28 0.86
C ASP A 104 14.00 -1.48 -0.41
N LEU A 105 12.68 -1.36 -0.28
CA LEU A 105 11.72 -1.49 -1.39
C LEU A 105 11.48 -0.18 -2.14
N ALA A 106 11.80 0.96 -1.54
CA ALA A 106 11.77 2.24 -2.22
C ALA A 106 12.99 2.37 -3.16
N PRO A 107 12.83 2.82 -4.41
CA PRO A 107 13.98 3.22 -5.20
C PRO A 107 14.69 4.39 -4.48
N PRO A 108 16.03 4.48 -4.52
CA PRO A 108 16.73 5.59 -3.90
C PRO A 108 16.23 6.91 -4.54
N GLN A 109 15.61 7.77 -3.73
CA GLN A 109 15.40 9.17 -4.12
C GLN A 109 16.80 9.77 -4.29
N ARG A 110 17.21 9.97 -5.55
CA ARG A 110 18.48 10.62 -5.90
C ARG A 110 18.29 12.11 -6.10
#